data_AF-T2JZT7-F1
#
_entry.id   AF-T2JZT7-F1
#
_cell.length_a   1.000
_cell.length_b   1.000
_cell.length_c   1.000
_cell.angle_alpha   90.00
_cell.angle_beta   90.00
_cell.angle_gamma   90.00
#
_symmetry.space_group_name_H-M   'P 1'
#
loop_
_entity.id
_entity.type
_entity.pdbx_description
1 polymer ?
#
loop_
_entity_poly.entity_id
_entity_poly.type
_entity_poly.pdbx_seq_one_letter_code
_entity_poly.pdbx_strand_id
1 'polypeptide(L)' 'MKRTTIKKGFNCLDFKQSSQEKIATEIKNLSHSEQIKYFKENIDESDLRIWWESLNT' A
#
# COMPACT_ATOMS: atom_id res chain seq x y z
N MET A 1 13.62 -37.80 5.43
CA MET A 1 13.40 -36.51 4.73
C MET A 1 13.17 -35.42 5.76
N LYS A 2 13.99 -34.36 5.79
CA LYS A 2 13.71 -33.16 6.60
C LYS A 2 12.48 -32.49 6.02
N ARG A 3 11.42 -32.30 6.81
CA ARG A 3 10.23 -31.53 6.40
C ARG A 3 10.67 -30.07 6.21
N THR A 4 10.78 -29.63 4.97
CA THR A 4 10.89 -28.20 4.65
C THR A 4 9.53 -27.59 4.96
N THR A 5 9.41 -26.90 6.09
CA THR A 5 8.22 -26.10 6.40
C THR A 5 8.17 -24.97 5.38
N ILE A 6 7.33 -25.12 4.35
CA ILE A 6 7.05 -24.04 3.40
C ILE A 6 6.42 -22.92 4.23
N LYS A 7 7.18 -21.83 4.47
CA LYS A 7 6.62 -20.59 5.02
C LYS A 7 5.44 -20.22 4.12
N LYS A 8 4.24 -20.11 4.70
CA LYS A 8 3.03 -19.69 3.97
C LYS A 8 3.41 -18.52 3.07
N GLY A 9 3.29 -18.72 1.77
CA GLY A 9 3.59 -17.70 0.77
C GLY A 9 2.75 -16.46 1.03
N PHE A 10 3.29 -15.31 0.68
CA PHE A 10 2.56 -14.04 0.70
C PHE A 10 1.17 -14.22 0.06
N ASN A 11 0.10 -14.00 0.84
CA ASN A 11 -1.26 -14.02 0.31
C ASN A 11 -1.63 -12.62 -0.19
N CYS A 12 -1.53 -12.45 -1.52
CA CYS A 12 -1.82 -11.20 -2.20
C CYS A 12 -3.26 -10.72 -1.98
N LEU A 13 -4.24 -11.63 -1.88
CA LEU A 13 -5.65 -11.25 -1.70
C LEU A 13 -5.90 -10.71 -0.30
N ASP A 14 -5.44 -11.43 0.73
CA ASP A 14 -5.56 -10.98 2.13
C ASP A 14 -4.83 -9.64 2.35
N PHE A 15 -3.66 -9.49 1.74
CA PHE A 15 -2.90 -8.24 1.81
C PHE A 15 -3.65 -7.07 1.16
N LYS A 16 -4.24 -7.28 -0.03
CA LYS A 16 -5.02 -6.25 -0.71
C LYS A 16 -6.26 -5.87 0.08
N GLN A 17 -7.00 -6.87 0.57
CA GLN A 17 -8.21 -6.62 1.34
C GLN A 17 -7.90 -5.82 2.62
N SER A 18 -6.94 -6.28 3.42
CA SER A 18 -6.54 -5.58 4.65
C SER A 18 -6.04 -4.15 4.40
N SER A 19 -5.30 -3.94 3.30
CA SER A 19 -4.84 -2.59 2.91
C SER A 19 -6.01 -1.68 2.54
N GLN A 20 -6.99 -2.20 1.79
CA GLN A 20 -8.18 -1.43 1.39
C GLN A 20 -9.07 -1.09 2.59
N GLU A 21 -9.29 -2.03 3.50
CA GLU A 21 -10.05 -1.81 4.74
C GLU A 21 -9.40 -0.75 5.64
N LYS A 22 -8.07 -0.77 5.74
CA LYS A 22 -7.29 0.23 6.45
C LYS A 22 -7.47 1.62 5.83
N ILE A 23 -7.23 1.75 4.52
CA ILE A 23 -7.39 3.03 3.81
C ILE A 23 -8.81 3.56 3.97
N ALA A 24 -9.82 2.70 3.77
CA ALA A 24 -11.23 3.09 3.93
C ALA A 24 -11.52 3.62 5.34
N THR A 25 -10.94 3.00 6.37
CA THR A 25 -11.11 3.44 7.76
C THR A 25 -10.44 4.80 8.02
N GLU A 26 -9.25 5.02 7.47
CA GLU A 26 -8.47 6.25 7.64
C GLU A 26 -9.13 7.45 6.94
N ILE A 27 -9.75 7.23 5.78
CA ILE A 27 -10.30 8.32 4.97
C ILE A 27 -11.81 8.58 5.15
N LYS A 28 -12.54 7.72 5.89
CA LYS A 28 -14.02 7.73 5.96
C LYS A 28 -14.65 9.07 6.39
N ASN A 29 -13.94 9.85 7.19
CA ASN A 29 -14.41 11.13 7.73
C ASN A 29 -13.74 12.34 7.08
N LEU A 30 -12.87 12.11 6.11
CA LEU A 30 -12.17 13.17 5.39
C LEU A 30 -13.06 13.73 4.29
N SER A 31 -13.00 15.06 4.11
CA SER A 31 -13.55 15.70 2.91
C SER A 31 -12.82 15.22 1.66
N HIS A 32 -13.43 15.39 0.49
CA HIS A 32 -12.83 14.95 -0.77
C HIS A 32 -11.42 15.52 -1.01
N SER A 33 -11.19 16.80 -0.68
CA SER A 33 -9.87 17.42 -0.80
C SER A 33 -8.84 16.82 0.16
N GLU A 34 -9.26 16.46 1.37
CA GLU A 34 -8.40 15.80 2.35
C GLU A 34 -8.07 14.35 1.95
N GLN A 35 -9.02 13.63 1.34
CA GLN A 35 -8.77 12.32 0.76
C GLN A 35 -7.72 12.39 -0.35
N ILE A 36 -7.83 13.37 -1.26
CA ILE A 36 -6.83 13.59 -2.31
C ILE A 36 -5.47 13.89 -1.70
N LYS A 37 -5.43 14.74 -0.67
CA LYS A 37 -4.19 15.09 0.03
C LYS A 37 -3.54 13.85 0.66
N TYR A 38 -4.32 13.03 1.37
CA TYR A 38 -3.86 11.76 1.95
C TYR A 38 -3.17 10.87 0.90
N PHE A 39 -3.78 10.66 -0.26
CA PHE A 39 -3.18 9.81 -1.29
C PHE A 39 -1.90 10.40 -1.89
N LYS A 40 -1.85 11.72 -2.07
CA LYS A 40 -0.64 12.40 -2.56
C LYS A 40 0.52 12.25 -1.58
N GLU A 41 0.29 12.50 -0.30
CA GLU A 41 1.31 12.37 0.75
C GLU A 41 1.85 10.93 0.81
N ASN A 42 0.96 9.92 0.76
CA ASN A 42 1.39 8.52 0.75
C ASN A 42 2.23 8.15 -0.48
N ILE A 43 1.94 8.72 -1.66
CA ILE A 43 2.77 8.51 -2.85
C ILE A 43 4.11 9.23 -2.68
N ASP A 44 4.09 10.47 -2.21
CA ASP A 44 5.28 11.32 -2.07
C ASP A 44 6.30 10.78 -1.07
N GLU A 45 5.84 9.99 -0.09
CA GLU A 45 6.66 9.32 0.91
C GLU A 45 7.07 7.88 0.51
N SER A 46 6.54 7.37 -0.60
CA SER A 46 6.76 5.97 -1.01
C SER A 46 8.01 5.76 -1.86
N ASP A 47 8.58 4.56 -1.77
CA ASP A 47 9.63 4.09 -2.70
C ASP A 47 9.18 4.12 -4.16
N LEU A 48 7.86 4.12 -4.42
CA LEU A 48 7.31 4.23 -5.77
C LEU A 48 7.64 5.58 -6.39
N ARG A 49 7.62 6.68 -5.61
CA ARG A 49 8.04 7.99 -6.10
C ARG A 49 9.51 7.97 -6.48
N ILE A 50 10.37 7.45 -5.61
CA ILE A 50 11.82 7.36 -5.85
C ILE A 50 12.08 6.57 -7.13
N TRP A 51 11.41 5.42 -7.30
CA TRP A 51 11.49 4.61 -8.51
C TRP A 51 11.00 5.37 -9.74
N TRP A 52 9.86 6.05 -9.66
CA TRP A 52 9.30 6.80 -10.78
C TRP A 52 10.20 7.96 -11.22
N GLU A 53 10.73 8.72 -10.27
CA GLU A 53 11.69 9.80 -10.54
C GLU A 53 12.94 9.24 -11.24
N SER A 54 13.46 8.08 -10.80
CA SER A 54 14.64 7.45 -11.41
C SER A 54 14.48 7.10 -12.90
N LEU A 55 13.25 6.84 -13.36
CA LEU A 55 12.96 6.48 -14.76
C LEU A 55 12.79 7.69 -15.68
N ASN A 56 12.54 8.88 -15.12
CA ASN A 56 12.27 10.10 -15.88
C ASN A 56 13.43 11.11 -15.77
N THR A 57 14.62 10.63 -15.41
CA THR A 57 15.90 11.37 -15.40
C THR A 57 16.75 10.99 -16.59
#